data_AF-A0A953MNJ2-F1
#
_entry.id   AF-A0A953MNJ2-F1
#
_cell.length_a   1.000
_cell.length_b   1.000
_cell.length_c   1.000
_cell.angle_alpha   90.00
_cell.angle_beta   90.00
_cell.angle_gamma   90.00
#
_symmetry.space_group_name_H-M   'P 1'
#
loop_
_entity.id
_entity.type
_entity.pdbx_description
1 polymer ?
#
loop_
_entity_poly.entity_id
_entity_poly.type
_entity_poly.pdbx_seq_one_letter_code
_entity_poly.pdbx_strand_id
1 'polypeptide(L)' 'MSTIFSKIINKEIKADIVYETDTLLAFKDINPQAPVHVLIIPKIEIPKVTDLKGSEHAALLGEMIDAANVIAKDLGID' A
#
# COMPACT_ATOMS: atom_id res chain seq x y z
N MET A 1 -2.05 17.40 6.63
CA MET A 1 -1.37 17.04 7.89
C MET A 1 -0.61 15.77 7.58
N SER A 2 0.71 15.70 7.78
CA SER A 2 1.47 14.53 7.33
C SER A 2 1.14 13.31 8.20
N THR A 3 0.67 12.24 7.56
CA THR A 3 0.42 10.96 8.25
C THR A 3 1.72 10.17 8.38
N ILE A 4 1.73 9.12 9.21
CA ILE A 4 2.87 8.20 9.28
C ILE A 4 3.14 7.54 7.92
N PHE A 5 2.10 7.24 7.15
CA PHE A 5 2.22 6.68 5.80
C PHE A 5 2.84 7.67 4.82
N SER A 6 2.48 8.96 4.89
CA SER A 6 3.12 10.01 4.09
C SER A 6 4.62 10.08 4.35
N LYS A 7 5.05 9.93 5.61
CA LYS A 7 6.49 9.89 5.96
C LYS A 7 7.21 8.66 5.42
N ILE A 8 6.54 7.51 5.36
CA ILE A 8 7.08 6.29 4.75
C ILE A 8 7.23 6.47 3.23
N ILE A 9 6.22 7.04 2.56
CA ILE A 9 6.27 7.35 1.12
C ILE A 9 7.45 8.28 0.82
N ASN A 10 7.63 9.33 1.62
CA ASN A 10 8.72 10.29 1.50
C ASN A 10 10.09 9.76 1.95
N LYS A 11 10.16 8.50 2.42
CA LYS A 11 11.38 7.87 2.97
C LYS A 11 11.99 8.62 4.18
N GLU A 12 11.18 9.41 4.88
CA GLU A 12 11.57 10.11 6.11
C GLU A 12 11.71 9.15 7.29
N ILE A 13 10.93 8.06 7.27
CA ILE A 13 11.02 6.96 8.24
C ILE A 13 11.19 5.63 7.53
N LYS A 14 11.90 4.69 8.16
CA LYS A 14 12.14 3.35 7.60
C LYS A 14 10.87 2.51 7.66
N ALA A 15 10.65 1.72 6.60
CA ALA A 15 9.70 0.63 6.55
C ALA A 15 10.30 -0.51 5.71
N ASP A 16 9.92 -1.74 6.01
CA ASP A 16 10.34 -2.91 5.23
C ASP A 16 9.50 -3.00 3.95
N ILE A 17 9.91 -2.24 2.94
CA ILE A 17 9.23 -2.15 1.64
C ILE A 17 9.42 -3.47 0.89
N VAL A 18 8.31 -4.03 0.42
CA VAL A 18 8.27 -5.29 -0.34
C VAL A 18 7.80 -5.09 -1.78
N TYR A 19 7.18 -3.95 -2.08
CA TYR A 19 6.71 -3.59 -3.41
C TYR A 19 6.64 -2.07 -3.56
N GLU A 20 7.02 -1.54 -4.71
CA GLU A 20 6.95 -0.10 -4.98
C GLU A 20 6.77 0.15 -6.48
N THR A 21 5.81 1.00 -6.82
CA THR A 21 5.59 1.53 -8.17
C THR A 21 5.49 3.06 -8.12
N ASP A 22 5.17 3.68 -9.25
CA ASP A 22 4.93 5.13 -9.31
C ASP A 22 3.66 5.55 -8.54
N THR A 23 2.67 4.67 -8.44
CA THR A 23 1.36 4.94 -7.83
C THR A 23 1.19 4.31 -6.45
N LEU A 24 1.91 3.23 -6.14
CA LEU A 24 1.72 2.43 -4.93
C LEU A 24 3.02 2.21 -4.15
N LEU A 25 2.85 1.93 -2.86
CA LEU A 25 3.90 1.41 -1.99
C LEU A 25 3.31 0.32 -1.11
N ALA A 26 4.03 -0.80 -0.94
CA ALA A 26 3.68 -1.81 0.03
C ALA A 26 4.85 -2.16 0.94
N PHE A 27 4.55 -2.36 2.22
CA PHE A 27 5.54 -2.66 3.25
C PHE A 27 4.93 -3.55 4.34
N LYS A 28 5.80 -4.27 5.07
CA LYS A 28 5.37 -5.12 6.18
C LYS A 28 4.79 -4.27 7.32
N ASP A 29 3.67 -4.70 7.87
CA ASP A 29 3.11 -4.06 9.07
C ASP A 29 4.08 -4.23 10.25
N ILE A 30 4.28 -3.18 11.05
CA ILE A 30 5.15 -3.21 12.23
C ILE A 30 4.57 -4.07 13.36
N ASN A 31 3.25 -4.23 13.41
CA ASN A 31 2.50 -5.04 14.36
C ASN A 31 1.68 -6.11 13.60
N PRO A 32 2.33 -7.10 12.98
CA PRO A 32 1.67 -8.09 12.12
C PRO A 32 0.65 -8.93 12.91
N GLN A 33 -0.52 -9.19 12.32
CA GLN A 33 -1.59 -10.03 12.91
C GLN A 33 -1.61 -11.46 12.36
N ALA A 34 -0.68 -11.77 11.45
CA ALA A 34 -0.49 -13.06 10.81
C ALA A 34 1.01 -13.22 10.46
N PRO A 35 1.48 -14.43 10.13
CA PRO A 35 2.88 -14.65 9.72
C PRO A 35 3.32 -13.76 8.55
N VAL A 36 2.39 -13.45 7.65
CA VAL A 36 2.55 -12.43 6.61
C VAL A 36 1.43 -11.40 6.75
N HIS A 37 1.80 -10.14 6.96
CA HIS A 37 0.87 -9.01 7.00
C HIS A 37 1.53 -7.80 6.33
N VAL A 38 0.98 -7.39 5.18
CA VAL A 38 1.51 -6.31 4.33
C VAL A 38 0.44 -5.26 4.15
N LEU A 39 0.82 -3.99 4.29
CA LEU A 39 -0.04 -2.86 3.97
C LEU A 39 0.31 -2.37 2.57
N ILE A 40 -0.70 -2.23 1.71
CA ILE A 40 -0.60 -1.64 0.37
C ILE A 40 -1.29 -0.29 0.43
N ILE A 41 -0.56 0.78 0.09
CA ILE A 41 -1.07 2.15 0.15
C ILE A 41 -0.85 2.88 -1.17
N PRO A 42 -1.77 3.78 -1.57
CA PRO A 42 -1.53 4.70 -2.67
C PRO A 42 -0.55 5.80 -2.26
N LYS A 43 0.26 6.27 -3.21
CA LYS A 43 1.16 7.41 -3.00
C LYS A 43 0.42 8.75 -2.99
N ILE A 44 -0.79 8.80 -3.56
CA ILE A 44 -1.69 9.95 -3.41
C ILE A 44 -2.43 9.88 -2.07
N GLU A 45 -2.64 11.04 -1.44
CA GLU A 45 -3.31 11.10 -0.14
C GLU A 45 -4.83 11.01 -0.30
N ILE A 46 -5.40 9.88 0.13
CA ILE A 46 -6.84 9.65 0.23
C ILE A 46 -7.13 9.30 1.70
N PRO A 47 -7.63 10.24 2.53
CA PRO A 47 -7.67 10.06 3.99
C PRO A 47 -8.48 8.84 4.47
N LYS A 48 -9.54 8.48 3.73
CA LYS A 48 -10.43 7.36 4.06
C LYS A 48 -11.16 6.88 2.80
N VAL A 49 -11.67 5.65 2.87
CA VAL A 49 -12.38 4.98 1.77
C VAL A 49 -13.57 5.80 1.24
N THR A 50 -14.26 6.56 2.10
CA THR A 50 -15.40 7.41 1.68
C THR A 50 -14.99 8.60 0.82
N ASP A 51 -13.71 8.92 0.75
CA ASP A 51 -13.17 10.01 -0.08
C ASP A 51 -12.72 9.51 -1.47
N LEU A 52 -12.91 8.22 -1.76
CA LEU A 52 -12.71 7.66 -3.10
C LEU A 52 -13.73 8.25 -4.08
N LYS A 53 -13.24 8.73 -5.22
CA LYS A 53 -14.06 9.27 -6.29
C LYS A 53 -14.11 8.25 -7.42
N GLY A 54 -15.32 7.72 -7.68
CA GLY A 54 -15.61 6.61 -8.60
C GLY A 54 -14.62 6.43 -9.75
N SER A 55 -14.87 7.08 -10.90
CA SER A 55 -14.04 6.90 -12.10
C SER A 55 -12.60 7.41 -11.97
N GLU A 56 -12.36 8.40 -11.10
CA GLU A 56 -11.03 9.00 -10.88
C GLU A 56 -10.06 7.99 -10.22
N HIS A 57 -10.54 7.17 -9.29
CA HIS A 57 -9.72 6.23 -8.53
C HIS A 57 -9.93 4.75 -8.91
N ALA A 58 -10.82 4.45 -9.86
CA ALA A 58 -11.12 3.06 -10.24
C ALA A 58 -9.88 2.28 -10.69
N ALA A 59 -9.02 2.87 -11.53
CA ALA A 59 -7.79 2.23 -12.00
C ALA A 59 -6.82 1.97 -10.85
N LEU A 60 -6.60 2.96 -9.97
CA LEU A 60 -5.76 2.84 -8.78
C LEU A 60 -6.21 1.69 -7.88
N LEU A 61 -7.52 1.54 -7.65
CA LEU A 61 -8.05 0.45 -6.85
C LEU A 61 -7.79 -0.92 -7.50
N GLY A 62 -7.90 -1.02 -8.83
CA GLY A 62 -7.51 -2.21 -9.58
C GLY A 62 -6.04 -2.55 -9.40
N GLU A 63 -5.16 -1.56 -9.60
CA GLU A 63 -3.71 -1.70 -9.39
C GLU A 63 -3.37 -2.18 -7.96
N MET A 64 -4.09 -1.70 -6.94
CA MET A 64 -3.88 -2.12 -5.55
C MET A 64 -4.19 -3.61 -5.34
N ILE A 65 -5.23 -4.14 -5.99
CA ILE A 65 -5.58 -5.57 -5.90
C ILE A 65 -4.59 -6.42 -6.71
N ASP A 66 -4.16 -5.95 -7.88
CA ASP A 66 -3.14 -6.64 -8.67
C ASP A 66 -1.80 -6.70 -7.91
N ALA A 67 -1.40 -5.60 -7.26
CA ALA A 67 -0.23 -5.57 -6.40
C ALA A 67 -0.34 -6.59 -5.26
N ALA A 68 -1.53 -6.76 -4.66
CA ALA A 68 -1.74 -7.77 -3.63
C ALA A 68 -1.48 -9.18 -4.14
N ASN A 69 -1.97 -9.53 -5.34
CA ASN A 69 -1.75 -10.83 -5.96
C ASN A 69 -0.27 -11.09 -6.27
N VAL A 70 0.44 -10.08 -6.79
CA VAL A 70 1.88 -10.17 -7.05
C VAL A 70 2.65 -10.41 -5.74
N ILE A 71 2.38 -9.60 -4.72
CA ILE A 71 3.05 -9.71 -3.42
C ILE A 71 2.76 -11.06 -2.76
N ALA A 72 1.51 -11.56 -2.82
CA ALA A 72 1.15 -12.85 -2.25
C ALA A 72 1.94 -14.01 -2.90
N LYS A 73 2.07 -13.99 -4.23
CA LYS A 73 2.88 -14.97 -4.97
C LYS A 73 4.36 -14.88 -4.62
N ASP A 74 4.92 -13.68 -4.59
CA ASP A 74 6.34 -13.45 -4.26
C ASP A 74 6.67 -13.91 -2.82
N LEU A 75 5.70 -13.83 -1.91
CA LEU A 75 5.82 -14.31 -0.53
C LEU A 75 5.41 -15.78 -0.34
N GLY A 76 4.94 -16.46 -1.40
CA GLY A 76 4.55 -17.87 -1.37
C GLY A 76 3.30 -18.16 -0.54
N ILE A 77 2.33 -17.24 -0.53
CA ILE A 77 1.09 -17.32 0.26
C ILE A 77 -0.19 -17.24 -0.59
N ASP A 78 -0.08 -17.41 -1.91
CA ASP A 78 -1.20 -17.54 -2.87
C ASP A 78 -1.66 -19.00 -2.99
#